data_AF-A0A950KU02-F1
#
_entry.id   AF-A0A950KU02-F1
#
_cell.length_a   1.000
_cell.length_b   1.000
_cell.length_c   1.000
_cell.angle_alpha   90.00
_cell.angle_beta   90.00
_cell.angle_gamma   90.00
#
_symmetry.space_group_name_H-M   'P 1'
#
loop_
_entity.id
_entity.type
_entity.pdbx_description
1 polymer ?
#
loop_
_entity_poly.entity_id
_entity_poly.type
_entity_poly.pdbx_seq_one_letter_code
_entity_poly.pdbx_strand_id
1 'polypeptide(L)'
;MAQTKRKRRTKHRGTAAGSVERRGRTSRPPSEKERKQQTRAEARERRLNTPPTWKSSLTRASFAAVLLFLFLLLTAKGKSRLEVALLFTVIALAVYVPAGYYIELVLYRRRQRRKQAGQGEVRSRD
;
A
#
# COMPACT_ATOMS: atom_id res chain seq x y z
N MET A 1 -8.82 56.59 -8.77
CA MET A 1 -7.98 55.75 -9.66
C MET A 1 -7.92 54.33 -9.11
N ALA A 2 -8.43 53.34 -9.84
CA ALA A 2 -8.42 51.93 -9.40
C ALA A 2 -7.04 51.31 -9.64
N GLN A 3 -6.36 50.88 -8.57
CA GLN A 3 -5.02 50.31 -8.66
C GLN A 3 -5.09 48.87 -9.21
N THR A 4 -4.89 48.67 -10.51
CA THR A 4 -4.85 47.33 -11.12
C THR A 4 -3.49 46.67 -10.91
N LYS A 5 -3.15 46.32 -9.67
CA LYS A 5 -1.94 45.52 -9.38
C LYS A 5 -2.17 44.07 -9.79
N ARG A 6 -1.74 43.70 -11.00
CA ARG A 6 -1.77 42.31 -11.46
C ARG A 6 -0.77 41.48 -10.63
N LYS A 7 -1.28 40.54 -9.82
CA LYS A 7 -0.46 39.64 -8.98
C LYS A 7 0.45 38.79 -9.88
N ARG A 8 1.78 38.92 -9.72
CA ARG A 8 2.78 38.19 -10.52
C ARG A 8 2.59 36.68 -10.34
N ARG A 9 2.02 36.00 -11.35
CA ARG A 9 1.99 34.53 -11.41
C ARG A 9 3.37 34.04 -11.81
N THR A 10 3.88 33.08 -11.06
CA THR A 10 5.18 32.45 -11.32
C THR A 10 4.93 31.04 -11.83
N LYS A 11 5.75 30.59 -12.79
CA LYS A 11 5.59 29.28 -13.43
C LYS A 11 5.70 28.15 -12.40
N HIS A 12 4.92 27.09 -12.58
CA HIS A 12 5.08 25.86 -11.80
C HIS A 12 6.44 25.25 -12.14
N ARG A 13 7.21 24.83 -11.12
CA ARG A 13 8.39 23.99 -11.33
C ARG A 13 7.92 22.54 -11.28
N GLY A 14 7.82 21.91 -12.43
CA GLY A 14 7.78 20.45 -12.51
C GLY A 14 9.19 19.91 -12.29
N THR A 15 9.30 18.70 -11.76
CA THR A 15 10.54 17.91 -11.92
C THR A 15 10.61 17.38 -13.34
N ALA A 16 11.82 17.07 -13.83
CA ALA A 16 12.01 16.42 -15.14
C ALA A 16 11.25 15.08 -15.25
N ALA A 17 10.82 14.49 -14.13
CA ALA A 17 10.02 13.27 -14.07
C ALA A 17 8.50 13.51 -14.18
N GLY A 18 8.05 14.73 -14.50
CA GLY A 18 6.62 15.05 -14.66
C GLY A 18 5.84 15.16 -13.34
N SER A 19 6.51 15.12 -12.18
CA SER A 19 5.83 15.40 -10.91
C SER A 19 5.68 16.90 -10.70
N VAL A 20 4.43 17.36 -10.60
CA VAL A 20 4.11 18.72 -10.17
C VAL A 20 4.15 18.72 -8.64
N GLU A 21 5.33 18.91 -8.06
CA GLU A 21 5.39 19.26 -6.64
C GLU A 21 4.63 20.58 -6.45
N ARG A 22 3.56 20.56 -5.63
CA ARG A 22 2.97 21.80 -5.11
C ARG A 22 4.13 22.60 -4.56
N ARG A 23 4.30 23.85 -5.03
CA ARG A 23 5.35 24.80 -4.63
C ARG A 23 5.77 24.55 -3.18
N GLY A 24 6.79 23.72 -3.02
CA GLY A 24 7.45 23.54 -1.76
C GLY A 24 8.17 24.84 -1.46
N ARG A 25 8.23 25.18 -0.18
CA ARG A 25 9.11 26.23 0.33
C ARG A 25 10.54 25.67 0.26
N THR A 26 11.08 25.47 -0.95
CA THR A 26 12.37 24.80 -1.21
C THR A 26 13.57 25.46 -0.52
N SER A 27 13.41 26.69 -0.04
CA SER A 27 14.42 27.43 0.73
C SER A 27 14.33 27.25 2.25
N ARG A 28 13.21 26.75 2.80
CA ARG A 28 13.06 26.55 4.25
C ARG A 28 13.32 25.08 4.57
N PRO A 29 14.22 24.75 5.51
CA PRO A 29 14.37 23.37 5.96
C PRO A 29 13.01 22.85 6.48
N PRO A 30 12.61 21.63 6.12
CA PRO A 30 11.32 21.10 6.53
C PRO A 30 11.26 21.03 8.06
N SER A 31 10.14 21.47 8.63
CA SER A 31 9.86 21.35 10.06
C SER A 31 9.82 19.87 10.46
N GLU A 32 10.03 19.56 11.74
CA GLU A 32 9.99 18.16 12.20
C GLU A 32 8.67 17.45 11.87
N LYS A 33 7.55 18.18 11.91
CA LYS A 33 6.23 17.66 11.54
C LYS A 33 6.17 17.29 10.05
N GLU A 34 6.70 18.15 9.18
CA GLU A 34 6.77 17.89 7.72
C GLU A 34 7.72 16.73 7.41
N ARG A 35 8.87 16.64 8.08
CA ARG A 35 9.79 15.49 7.95
C ARG A 35 9.09 14.18 8.32
N LYS A 36 8.43 14.15 9.48
CA LYS A 36 7.66 12.97 9.94
C LYS A 36 6.58 12.57 8.93
N GLN A 37 5.89 13.54 8.31
CA GLN A 37 4.89 13.26 7.28
C GLN A 37 5.50 12.70 6.00
N GLN A 38 6.61 13.28 5.52
CA GLN A 38 7.36 12.80 4.35
C GLN A 38 7.87 11.38 4.58
N THR A 39 8.52 11.10 5.72
CA THR A 39 9.00 9.75 6.04
C THR A 39 7.86 8.73 6.09
N ARG A 40 6.68 9.10 6.62
CA ARG A 40 5.50 8.22 6.63
C ARG A 40 4.97 7.96 5.21
N ALA A 41 4.95 8.98 4.36
CA ALA A 41 4.53 8.86 2.97
C ALA A 41 5.47 7.95 2.18
N GLU A 42 6.79 8.18 2.27
CA GLU A 42 7.81 7.34 1.65
C GLU A 42 7.77 5.90 2.15
N ALA A 43 7.65 5.68 3.46
CA ALA A 43 7.54 4.35 4.02
C ALA A 43 6.31 3.60 3.50
N ARG A 44 5.17 4.29 3.35
CA ARG A 44 3.96 3.72 2.75
C ARG A 44 4.19 3.38 1.27
N GLU A 45 4.82 4.27 0.52
CA GLU A 45 5.13 4.01 -0.89
C GLU A 45 6.07 2.83 -1.07
N ARG A 46 7.14 2.73 -0.27
CA ARG A 46 8.06 1.60 -0.27
C ARG A 46 7.32 0.28 -0.03
N ARG A 47 6.49 0.21 1.02
CA ARG A 47 5.66 -0.98 1.33
C ARG A 47 4.75 -1.39 0.19
N LEU A 48 4.14 -0.42 -0.50
CA LEU A 48 3.23 -0.70 -1.62
C LEU A 48 3.96 -1.07 -2.92
N ASN A 49 5.27 -0.82 -3.00
CA ASN A 49 6.10 -1.14 -4.15
C ASN A 49 6.98 -2.37 -3.92
N THR A 50 6.97 -2.96 -2.73
CA THR A 50 7.63 -4.23 -2.45
C THR A 50 6.80 -5.38 -3.07
N PRO A 51 7.43 -6.31 -3.80
CA PRO A 51 6.72 -7.47 -4.34
C PRO A 51 6.18 -8.35 -3.20
N PRO A 52 4.96 -8.92 -3.33
CA PRO A 52 4.44 -9.84 -2.34
C PRO A 52 5.27 -11.12 -2.31
N THR A 53 5.48 -11.65 -1.11
CA THR A 53 6.21 -12.91 -0.88
C THR A 53 5.30 -13.92 -0.22
N TRP A 54 5.54 -15.20 -0.49
CA TRP A 54 4.86 -16.31 0.18
C TRP A 54 4.96 -16.23 1.70
N LYS A 55 6.11 -15.79 2.22
CA LYS A 55 6.32 -15.56 3.66
C LYS A 55 5.37 -14.50 4.22
N SER A 56 5.16 -13.38 3.51
CA SER A 56 4.24 -12.33 3.95
C SER A 56 2.78 -12.77 3.91
N SER A 57 2.39 -13.56 2.90
CA SER A 57 1.03 -14.11 2.83
C SER A 57 0.80 -15.15 3.93
N LEU A 58 1.80 -15.99 4.22
CA LEU A 58 1.74 -16.97 5.29
C LEU A 58 1.61 -16.32 6.67
N THR A 59 2.39 -15.28 6.99
CA THR A 59 2.29 -14.61 8.30
C THR A 59 0.94 -13.93 8.51
N ARG A 60 0.38 -13.31 7.47
CA ARG A 60 -0.98 -12.71 7.56
C ARG A 60 -2.06 -13.78 7.72
N ALA A 61 -1.97 -14.85 6.93
CA ALA A 61 -2.91 -15.96 7.00
C ALA A 61 -2.82 -16.72 8.31
N SER A 62 -1.61 -16.86 8.90
CA SER A 62 -1.45 -17.52 10.20
C SER A 62 -2.12 -16.75 11.33
N PHE A 63 -2.05 -15.42 11.35
CA PHE A 63 -2.82 -14.61 12.30
C PHE A 63 -4.32 -14.85 12.16
N ALA A 64 -4.85 -14.84 10.93
CA ALA A 64 -6.26 -15.10 10.68
C ALA A 64 -6.67 -16.52 11.10
N ALA A 65 -5.81 -17.51 10.82
CA ALA A 65 -6.05 -18.91 11.16
C ALA A 65 -6.06 -19.15 12.67
N VAL A 66 -5.15 -18.51 13.42
CA VAL A 66 -5.16 -18.57 14.90
C VAL A 66 -6.44 -17.98 15.46
N LEU A 67 -6.90 -16.84 14.93
CA LEU A 67 -8.16 -16.23 15.35
C LEU A 67 -9.36 -17.12 15.02
N LEU A 68 -9.41 -17.71 13.82
CA LEU A 68 -10.45 -18.66 13.42
C LEU A 68 -10.46 -19.90 14.31
N PHE A 69 -9.29 -20.45 14.61
CA PHE A 69 -9.15 -21.61 15.48
C PHE A 69 -9.67 -21.32 16.88
N LEU A 70 -9.25 -20.19 17.49
CA LEU A 70 -9.74 -19.77 18.80
C LEU A 70 -11.25 -19.53 18.79
N PHE A 71 -11.76 -18.88 17.74
CA PHE A 71 -13.19 -18.66 17.56
C PHE A 71 -13.96 -19.98 17.54
N LEU A 72 -13.53 -20.95 16.72
CA LEU A 72 -14.16 -22.26 16.64
C LEU A 72 -14.05 -23.03 17.96
N LEU A 73 -12.93 -22.93 18.68
CA LEU A 73 -12.75 -23.59 19.97
C LEU A 73 -13.70 -23.04 21.04
N LEU A 74 -13.95 -21.73 21.01
CA LEU A 74 -14.85 -21.02 21.93
C LEU A 74 -16.33 -21.25 21.60
N THR A 75 -16.70 -21.35 20.32
CA THR A 75 -18.11 -21.51 19.89
C THR A 75 -18.54 -22.96 19.71
N ALA A 76 -17.64 -23.88 19.37
CA ALA A 76 -18.00 -25.27 19.13
C ALA A 76 -18.25 -26.05 20.44
N LYS A 77 -19.38 -26.75 20.49
CA LYS A 77 -19.78 -27.63 21.59
C LYS A 77 -19.62 -29.09 21.15
N GLY A 78 -19.09 -29.95 22.02
CA GLY A 78 -18.94 -31.39 21.76
C GLY A 78 -17.54 -31.94 22.00
N LYS A 79 -17.41 -33.27 22.04
CA LYS A 79 -16.15 -33.99 22.31
C LYS A 79 -15.14 -33.86 21.16
N SER A 80 -15.61 -33.74 19.91
CA SER A 80 -14.77 -33.63 18.70
C SER A 80 -14.45 -32.19 18.28
N ARG A 81 -14.75 -31.19 19.12
CA ARG A 81 -14.54 -29.76 18.77
C ARG A 81 -13.11 -29.43 18.36
N LEU A 82 -12.13 -30.08 18.98
CA LEU A 82 -10.71 -29.87 18.70
C LEU A 82 -10.34 -30.40 17.31
N GLU A 83 -10.80 -31.61 16.96
CA GLU A 83 -10.56 -32.23 15.66
C GLU A 83 -11.19 -31.42 14.53
N VAL A 84 -12.45 -31.03 14.70
CA VAL A 84 -13.19 -30.23 13.72
C VAL A 84 -12.53 -28.85 13.55
N ALA A 85 -12.19 -28.16 14.64
CA ALA A 85 -11.54 -26.86 14.57
C ALA A 85 -10.18 -26.94 13.88
N LEU A 86 -9.38 -27.98 14.17
CA LEU A 86 -8.07 -28.16 13.59
C LEU A 86 -8.15 -28.48 12.10
N LEU A 87 -9.04 -29.39 11.70
CA LEU A 87 -9.27 -29.73 10.29
C LEU A 87 -9.72 -28.50 9.48
N PHE A 88 -10.71 -27.76 9.96
CA PHE A 88 -11.18 -26.55 9.30
C PHE A 88 -10.09 -25.48 9.19
N THR A 89 -9.30 -25.28 10.25
CA THR A 89 -8.22 -24.29 10.24
C THR A 89 -7.13 -24.65 9.22
N VAL A 90 -6.76 -25.92 9.12
CA VAL A 90 -5.76 -26.40 8.15
C VAL A 90 -6.26 -26.22 6.72
N ILE A 91 -7.50 -26.61 6.44
CA ILE A 91 -8.10 -26.43 5.10
C ILE A 91 -8.20 -24.94 4.75
N ALA A 92 -8.66 -24.12 5.70
CA ALA A 92 -8.73 -22.68 5.51
C ALA A 92 -7.34 -22.10 5.19
N LEU A 93 -6.29 -22.46 5.92
CA LEU A 93 -4.92 -22.04 5.62
C LEU A 93 -4.47 -22.45 4.22
N ALA A 94 -4.72 -23.71 3.83
CA ALA A 94 -4.33 -24.24 2.53
C ALA A 94 -4.95 -23.46 1.36
N VAL A 95 -6.19 -22.97 1.53
CA VAL A 95 -6.89 -22.16 0.52
C VAL A 95 -6.50 -20.67 0.61
N TYR A 96 -6.45 -20.12 1.83
CA TYR A 96 -6.33 -18.68 2.04
C TYR A 96 -4.92 -18.16 1.79
N VAL A 97 -3.88 -18.96 2.08
CA VAL A 97 -2.48 -18.60 1.82
C VAL A 97 -2.22 -18.34 0.32
N PRO A 98 -2.51 -19.27 -0.61
CA PRO A 98 -2.30 -19.02 -2.03
C PRO A 98 -3.25 -17.94 -2.55
N ALA A 99 -4.52 -17.95 -2.15
CA ALA A 99 -5.48 -16.92 -2.57
C ALA A 99 -5.00 -15.50 -2.21
N GLY A 100 -4.53 -15.31 -0.97
CA GLY A 100 -3.97 -14.04 -0.51
C GLY A 100 -2.74 -13.61 -1.32
N TYR A 101 -1.82 -14.54 -1.60
CA TYR A 101 -0.65 -14.27 -2.44
C TYR A 101 -1.04 -13.79 -3.85
N TYR A 102 -1.97 -14.49 -4.51
CA TYR A 102 -2.41 -14.13 -5.86
C TYR A 102 -3.10 -12.76 -5.92
N ILE A 103 -3.97 -12.45 -4.95
CA ILE A 103 -4.63 -11.13 -4.88
C ILE A 103 -3.59 -10.02 -4.74
N GLU A 104 -2.62 -10.18 -3.84
CA GLU A 104 -1.55 -9.21 -3.66
C GLU A 104 -0.70 -9.05 -4.94
N LEU A 105 -0.42 -10.16 -5.64
CA LEU A 105 0.34 -10.16 -6.89
C LEU A 105 -0.41 -9.41 -8.01
N VAL A 106 -1.72 -9.62 -8.15
CA VAL A 106 -2.56 -8.92 -9.12
C VAL A 106 -2.59 -7.42 -8.82
N LEU A 107 -2.76 -7.03 -7.56
CA LEU A 107 -2.75 -5.63 -7.13
C LEU A 107 -1.38 -4.96 -7.39
N TYR A 108 -0.30 -5.67 -7.09
CA TYR A 108 1.06 -5.24 -7.37
C TYR A 108 1.27 -5.01 -8.88
N ARG A 109 0.94 -6.00 -9.72
CA ARG A 109 1.05 -5.91 -11.19
C ARG A 109 0.23 -4.76 -11.76
N ARG A 110 -1.02 -4.60 -11.29
CA ARG A 110 -1.90 -3.49 -11.71
C ARG A 110 -1.27 -2.13 -11.41
N ARG A 111 -0.62 -1.98 -10.24
CA ARG A 111 0.06 -0.74 -9.86
C ARG A 111 1.31 -0.50 -10.69
N GLN A 112 2.13 -1.52 -10.96
CA GLN A 112 3.31 -1.39 -11.81
C GLN A 112 2.94 -0.96 -13.23
N ARG A 113 1.88 -1.52 -13.82
CA ARG A 113 1.36 -1.11 -15.13
C ARG A 113 0.96 0.37 -15.16
N ARG A 114 0.30 0.87 -14.11
CA ARG A 114 -0.05 2.30 -14.01
C ARG A 114 1.17 3.21 -13.92
N LYS A 115 2.23 2.77 -13.25
CA LYS A 115 3.50 3.53 -13.22
C LYS A 115 4.17 3.58 -14.58
N GLN A 116 4.24 2.44 -15.27
CA GLN A 116 4.80 2.36 -16.62
C GLN A 116 4.00 3.19 -17.63
N ALA A 117 2.67 3.16 -17.57
CA ALA A 117 1.82 3.99 -18.40
C ALA A 117 2.00 5.49 -18.13
N GLY A 118 2.06 5.90 -16.86
CA GLY A 118 2.32 7.30 -16.49
C GLY A 118 3.73 7.78 -16.82
N GLN A 119 4.74 6.90 -16.76
CA GLN A 119 6.11 7.19 -17.19
C GLN A 119 6.23 7.25 -18.72
N GLY A 120 5.48 6.41 -19.45
CA GLY A 120 5.43 6.42 -20.91
C GLY A 120 4.83 7.72 -21.46
N GLU A 121 3.77 8.23 -20.82
CA GLU A 121 3.12 9.50 -21.21
C GLU A 121 4.02 10.73 -20.98
N VAL A 122 4.88 10.70 -19.96
CA VAL A 122 5.89 11.75 -19.70
C VAL A 122 6.99 11.69 -20.77
N ARG A 123 7.48 10.49 -21.12
CA ARG A 123 8.58 10.32 -22.08
C ARG A 123 8.19 10.59 -23.54
N SER A 124 6.90 10.50 -23.90
CA SER A 124 6.41 10.80 -25.26
C SER A 124 6.14 12.28 -25.53
N ARG A 125 6.28 13.15 -24.51
CA ARG A 125 6.04 14.61 -24.62
C ARG A 125 7.33 15.43 -24.68
N ASP A 126 8.49 14.76 -24.64
CA ASP A 126 9.83 15.33 -24.87
C ASP A 126 10.29 15.01 -26.30
#